data_AF-A0A1I4LDQ7-F1
#
_entry.id   AF-A0A1I4LDQ7-F1
#
_cell.length_a   1.000
_cell.length_b   1.000
_cell.length_c   1.000
_cell.angle_alpha   90.00
_cell.angle_beta   90.00
_cell.angle_gamma   90.00
#
_symmetry.space_group_name_H-M   'P 1'
#
loop_
_entity.id
_entity.type
_entity.pdbx_description
1 polymer ?
#
loop_
_entity_poly.entity_id
_entity_poly.type
_entity_poly.pdbx_seq_one_letter_code
_entity_poly.pdbx_strand_id
1 'polypeptide(L)'
;MSSTPLAPCPKPLFVHALAATATAMLLAGCGGGGSGGASAPAAAPPPLNAQAPAPAPAPASNKAPVGDAGKAQVARVGTASQLDGSASKDEDGDTLSYAWTLTSKPAASNATIADSTAIKPSFTPDVAGTYVASLVVSDGKTSSAVATVNLLAEAAAFDSVAAPFPPNMASYGFEAKSLVSLGDKVTLAAGTPRLLRSVTVAMSSWACQTGSWDAGTCASAANATFDHPVTIRLLDASGHELTTLTKTFAMPYRPTADATCTDPKQWRAAADNKCYNGFAFKLNFDLSDLKLVLPDTVIYEVAYNTQHRGAAPTGVSGPYDSLNVGVRKVSDVAPSVGTDFAQAFNRQNGNDTADGYSPMAQIVVTAP
;
A
#
# COMPACT_ATOMS: atom_id res chain seq x y z
N MET A 1 -26.83 -0.97 -50.75
CA MET A 1 -26.46 -2.10 -51.63
C MET A 1 -24.95 -2.15 -51.71
N SER A 2 -24.38 -3.36 -51.58
CA SER A 2 -22.95 -3.73 -51.63
C SER A 2 -22.07 -3.18 -50.50
N SER A 3 -21.69 -3.88 -49.43
CA SER A 3 -21.23 -5.27 -49.19
C SER A 3 -19.85 -5.64 -49.78
N THR A 4 -18.90 -5.84 -48.85
CA THR A 4 -17.68 -6.71 -48.85
C THR A 4 -16.45 -6.30 -49.68
N PRO A 5 -15.21 -6.80 -49.35
CA PRO A 5 -14.80 -7.64 -48.21
C PRO A 5 -13.55 -7.17 -47.41
N LEU A 6 -13.42 -7.71 -46.19
CA LEU A 6 -12.19 -7.74 -45.38
C LEU A 6 -11.26 -8.87 -45.85
N ALA A 7 -9.94 -8.63 -45.82
CA ALA A 7 -8.87 -9.62 -46.01
C ALA A 7 -7.61 -9.19 -45.21
N PRO A 8 -6.60 -10.05 -44.97
CA PRO A 8 -6.49 -10.81 -43.72
C PRO A 8 -5.23 -10.48 -42.89
N CYS A 9 -5.25 -10.95 -41.64
CA CYS A 9 -4.20 -10.90 -40.63
C CYS A 9 -2.89 -11.61 -41.08
N PRO A 10 -1.69 -11.07 -40.79
CA PRO A 10 -0.43 -11.77 -41.09
C PRO A 10 -0.11 -12.84 -40.04
N LYS A 11 0.23 -14.04 -40.52
CA LYS A 11 0.67 -15.22 -39.74
C LYS A 11 2.10 -15.05 -39.19
N PRO A 12 2.45 -15.71 -38.07
CA PRO A 12 3.80 -15.70 -37.52
C PRO A 12 4.75 -16.62 -38.32
N LEU A 13 6.00 -16.18 -38.48
CA LEU A 13 7.08 -16.97 -39.09
C LEU A 13 7.45 -18.16 -38.20
N PHE A 14 7.25 -19.37 -38.75
CA PHE A 14 7.94 -20.59 -38.34
C PHE A 14 9.28 -20.68 -39.08
N VAL A 15 10.38 -20.88 -38.37
CA VAL A 15 11.64 -21.35 -38.96
C VAL A 15 11.78 -22.84 -38.63
N HIS A 16 11.80 -23.67 -39.67
CA HIS A 16 12.01 -25.11 -39.62
C HIS A 16 13.49 -25.48 -39.77
N ALA A 17 13.78 -26.68 -39.27
CA ALA A 17 15.05 -27.39 -39.19
C ALA A 17 15.75 -27.71 -40.53
N LEU A 18 17.08 -27.92 -40.44
CA LEU A 18 17.92 -28.82 -41.26
C LEU A 18 18.97 -29.42 -40.29
N ALA A 19 19.07 -30.73 -40.05
CA ALA A 19 19.46 -31.88 -40.91
C ALA A 19 20.99 -32.13 -40.97
N ALA A 20 21.35 -33.42 -40.92
CA ALA A 20 22.57 -34.03 -40.37
C ALA A 20 23.75 -34.25 -41.34
N THR A 21 24.94 -34.57 -40.79
CA THR A 21 26.07 -35.36 -41.35
C THR A 21 27.10 -35.57 -40.22
N ALA A 22 27.98 -36.58 -40.10
CA ALA A 22 28.22 -37.87 -40.76
C ALA A 22 29.33 -38.64 -39.98
N THR A 23 29.23 -39.98 -40.02
CA THR A 23 30.26 -41.04 -40.20
C THR A 23 31.51 -41.19 -39.30
N ALA A 24 31.76 -42.48 -39.01
CA ALA A 24 32.78 -43.13 -38.19
C ALA A 24 34.23 -43.18 -38.75
N MET A 25 35.18 -43.55 -37.88
CA MET A 25 36.43 -44.24 -38.23
C MET A 25 36.74 -45.39 -37.25
N LEU A 26 37.23 -46.48 -37.85
CA LEU A 26 37.61 -47.76 -37.26
C LEU A 26 38.92 -47.69 -36.45
N LEU A 27 39.15 -48.69 -35.57
CA LEU A 27 40.39 -49.46 -35.62
C LEU A 27 40.10 -50.96 -35.39
N ALA A 28 40.62 -51.78 -36.29
CA ALA A 28 40.57 -53.24 -36.28
C ALA A 28 41.88 -53.83 -35.71
N GLY A 29 41.84 -55.07 -35.24
CA GLY A 29 43.04 -55.88 -34.97
C GLY A 29 42.70 -57.36 -34.73
N CYS A 30 43.15 -58.21 -35.67
CA CYS A 30 43.35 -59.67 -35.73
C CYS A 30 42.89 -60.57 -34.55
N GLY A 31 42.38 -61.80 -34.74
CA GLY A 31 42.55 -62.75 -35.85
C GLY A 31 43.37 -63.98 -35.42
N GLY A 32 42.71 -65.16 -35.36
CA GLY A 32 43.29 -66.53 -35.41
C GLY A 32 43.83 -67.12 -34.09
N GLY A 33 43.67 -68.39 -33.72
CA GLY A 33 43.09 -69.59 -34.34
C GLY A 33 43.50 -70.86 -33.56
N GLY A 34 42.82 -72.01 -33.81
CA GLY A 34 43.26 -73.38 -33.49
C GLY A 34 42.77 -73.98 -32.17
N SER A 35 41.76 -74.87 -32.17
CA SER A 35 41.83 -76.36 -32.19
C SER A 35 42.26 -76.97 -30.84
N GLY A 36 41.58 -77.93 -30.21
CA GLY A 36 40.41 -78.75 -30.50
C GLY A 36 40.41 -79.93 -29.49
N GLY A 37 39.22 -80.41 -29.09
CA GLY A 37 38.98 -81.67 -28.34
C GLY A 37 39.52 -81.72 -26.90
N ALA A 38 38.88 -82.33 -25.90
CA ALA A 38 37.68 -83.14 -25.81
C ALA A 38 37.32 -83.26 -24.30
N SER A 39 36.15 -83.86 -24.02
CA SER A 39 35.70 -84.44 -22.73
C SER A 39 35.22 -83.50 -21.61
N ALA A 40 33.97 -83.75 -21.17
CA ALA A 40 33.31 -83.20 -19.98
C ALA A 40 33.79 -83.90 -18.68
N PRO A 41 33.23 -83.60 -17.49
CA PRO A 41 33.23 -82.37 -16.71
C PRO A 41 33.84 -82.60 -15.29
N ALA A 42 34.04 -81.55 -14.49
CA ALA A 42 34.20 -81.68 -13.03
C ALA A 42 33.52 -80.49 -12.31
N ALA A 43 32.78 -80.80 -11.26
CA ALA A 43 31.83 -79.93 -10.58
C ALA A 43 32.47 -78.73 -9.85
N ALA A 44 31.73 -77.62 -9.84
CA ALA A 44 32.05 -76.41 -9.09
C ALA A 44 31.81 -76.60 -7.57
N PRO A 45 32.62 -75.96 -6.69
CA PRO A 45 32.25 -75.79 -5.28
C PRO A 45 31.15 -74.71 -5.13
N PRO A 46 30.30 -74.79 -4.09
CA PRO A 46 29.18 -73.86 -3.91
C PRO A 46 29.70 -72.44 -3.56
N PRO A 47 29.07 -71.36 -4.09
CA PRO A 47 29.41 -70.01 -3.68
C PRO A 47 28.93 -69.72 -2.25
N LEU A 48 29.75 -68.93 -1.56
CA LEU A 48 29.51 -68.38 -0.23
C LEU A 48 28.18 -67.62 -0.18
N ASN A 49 27.33 -68.07 0.76
CA ASN A 49 26.28 -67.36 1.47
C ASN A 49 25.86 -65.98 0.89
N ALA A 50 24.82 -65.97 0.06
CA ALA A 50 24.10 -64.75 -0.29
C ALA A 50 23.35 -64.25 0.95
N GLN A 51 23.94 -63.29 1.66
CA GLN A 51 23.25 -62.58 2.74
C GLN A 51 22.05 -61.85 2.12
N ALA A 52 20.84 -62.18 2.59
CA ALA A 52 19.61 -61.53 2.16
C ALA A 52 19.76 -59.99 2.27
N PRO A 53 19.18 -59.20 1.34
CA PRO A 53 19.21 -57.75 1.45
C PRO A 53 18.69 -57.35 2.83
N ALA A 54 19.44 -56.50 3.54
CA ALA A 54 18.97 -55.94 4.80
C ALA A 54 17.58 -55.32 4.58
N PRO A 55 16.61 -55.53 5.48
CA PRO A 55 15.29 -54.92 5.35
C PRO A 55 15.47 -53.41 5.19
N ALA A 56 14.78 -52.83 4.21
CA ALA A 56 14.80 -51.39 3.98
C ALA A 56 14.60 -50.66 5.31
N PRO A 57 15.35 -49.58 5.60
CA PRO A 57 15.17 -48.84 6.83
C PRO A 57 13.69 -48.45 6.95
N ALA A 58 13.11 -48.68 8.14
CA ALA A 58 11.73 -48.33 8.41
C ALA A 58 11.50 -46.86 8.00
N PRO A 59 10.35 -46.54 7.37
CA PRO A 59 10.07 -45.16 6.96
C PRO A 59 10.22 -44.23 8.16
N ALA A 60 10.88 -43.10 7.95
CA ALA A 60 11.06 -42.10 9.00
C ALA A 60 9.69 -41.69 9.56
N SER A 61 9.61 -41.53 10.89
CA SER A 61 8.38 -41.08 11.54
C SER A 61 8.06 -39.66 11.11
N ASN A 62 6.81 -39.42 10.74
CA ASN A 62 6.32 -38.10 10.33
C ASN A 62 6.49 -37.07 11.43
N LYS A 63 6.88 -35.85 11.06
CA LYS A 63 6.92 -34.67 11.92
C LYS A 63 5.76 -33.75 11.55
N ALA A 64 5.07 -33.23 12.56
CA ALA A 64 3.97 -32.31 12.30
C ALA A 64 4.47 -31.02 11.64
N PRO A 65 3.72 -30.45 10.69
CA PRO A 65 4.11 -29.21 10.04
C PRO A 65 3.99 -28.03 10.99
N VAL A 66 4.68 -26.94 10.68
CA VAL A 66 4.62 -25.68 11.42
C VAL A 66 3.92 -24.63 10.56
N GLY A 67 2.72 -24.23 11.00
CA GLY A 67 1.98 -23.14 10.38
C GLY A 67 2.55 -21.77 10.73
N ASP A 68 2.57 -20.87 9.76
CA ASP A 68 2.90 -19.45 9.93
C ASP A 68 1.79 -18.63 9.28
N ALA A 69 1.03 -17.89 10.10
CA ALA A 69 -0.10 -17.07 9.64
C ALA A 69 0.33 -15.67 9.14
N GLY A 70 1.62 -15.37 9.15
CA GLY A 70 2.18 -14.07 8.80
C GLY A 70 2.18 -13.06 9.95
N LYS A 71 2.54 -11.82 9.62
CA LYS A 71 2.62 -10.72 10.58
C LYS A 71 1.29 -9.99 10.71
N ALA A 72 1.07 -9.38 11.87
CA ALA A 72 -0.08 -8.49 12.08
C ALA A 72 -0.12 -7.38 11.01
N GLN A 73 -1.32 -7.03 10.57
CA GLN A 73 -1.52 -6.09 9.47
C GLN A 73 -2.64 -5.10 9.75
N VAL A 74 -2.54 -3.93 9.11
CA VAL A 74 -3.60 -2.93 9.06
C VAL A 74 -4.35 -3.09 7.75
N ALA A 75 -5.67 -3.19 7.81
CA ALA A 75 -6.55 -3.30 6.66
C ALA A 75 -7.51 -2.12 6.63
N ARG A 76 -8.01 -1.77 5.43
CA ARG A 76 -9.05 -0.75 5.27
C ARG A 76 -10.40 -1.42 5.09
N VAL A 77 -11.41 -0.94 5.81
CA VAL A 77 -12.79 -1.40 5.64
C VAL A 77 -13.21 -1.29 4.16
N GLY A 78 -13.82 -2.35 3.63
CA GLY A 78 -14.27 -2.46 2.25
C GLY A 78 -13.15 -2.73 1.23
N THR A 79 -11.90 -2.82 1.64
CA THR A 79 -10.76 -3.12 0.76
C THR A 79 -10.20 -4.51 1.04
N ALA A 80 -9.96 -5.30 0.00
CA ALA A 80 -9.37 -6.62 0.13
C ALA A 80 -7.93 -6.53 0.67
N SER A 81 -7.64 -7.33 1.70
CA SER A 81 -6.34 -7.57 2.30
C SER A 81 -5.98 -9.05 2.09
N GLN A 82 -4.70 -9.33 1.86
CA GLN A 82 -4.22 -10.69 1.63
C GLN A 82 -3.61 -11.25 2.92
N LEU A 83 -4.02 -12.45 3.33
CA LEU A 83 -3.29 -13.22 4.34
C LEU A 83 -2.17 -14.01 3.65
N ASP A 84 -1.13 -14.39 4.37
CA ASP A 84 0.01 -15.10 3.77
C ASP A 84 0.49 -16.25 4.65
N GLY A 85 0.19 -17.47 4.21
CA GLY A 85 0.61 -18.71 4.86
C GLY A 85 1.91 -19.27 4.30
N SER A 86 2.53 -18.63 3.30
CA SER A 86 3.63 -19.22 2.52
C SER A 86 4.92 -19.48 3.31
N ALA A 87 5.05 -18.92 4.51
CA ALA A 87 6.16 -19.21 5.42
C ALA A 87 5.96 -20.49 6.26
N SER A 88 4.80 -21.15 6.12
CA SER A 88 4.54 -22.46 6.71
C SER A 88 5.49 -23.51 6.14
N LYS A 89 5.91 -24.46 6.97
CA LYS A 89 6.96 -25.41 6.62
C LYS A 89 6.70 -26.80 7.17
N ASP A 90 7.20 -27.76 6.43
CA ASP A 90 7.27 -29.16 6.83
C ASP A 90 8.74 -29.60 6.81
N GLU A 91 9.19 -30.29 7.86
CA GLU A 91 10.58 -30.74 7.97
C GLU A 91 10.88 -31.96 7.09
N ASP A 92 9.86 -32.74 6.74
CA ASP A 92 9.95 -33.93 5.91
C ASP A 92 9.83 -33.60 4.41
N GLY A 93 9.45 -32.36 4.09
CA GLY A 93 9.30 -31.86 2.72
C GLY A 93 7.95 -32.20 2.08
N ASP A 94 6.96 -32.60 2.90
CA ASP A 94 5.62 -32.93 2.45
C ASP A 94 4.87 -31.69 1.93
N THR A 95 3.93 -31.91 1.00
CA THR A 95 3.09 -30.84 0.46
C THR A 95 2.06 -30.40 1.49
N LEU A 96 1.97 -29.09 1.74
CA LEU A 96 1.04 -28.52 2.70
C LEU A 96 -0.31 -28.13 2.08
N SER A 97 -1.37 -28.46 2.80
CA SER A 97 -2.72 -27.91 2.65
C SER A 97 -2.99 -26.88 3.75
N TYR A 98 -3.86 -25.91 3.47
CA TYR A 98 -4.11 -24.75 4.32
C TYR A 98 -5.58 -24.69 4.71
N ALA A 99 -5.86 -24.28 5.94
CA ALA A 99 -7.21 -24.02 6.43
C ALA A 99 -7.21 -22.73 7.25
N TRP A 100 -7.76 -21.68 6.65
CA TRP A 100 -7.94 -20.38 7.28
C TRP A 100 -9.33 -20.24 7.89
N THR A 101 -9.40 -19.70 9.11
CA THR A 101 -10.69 -19.36 9.74
C THR A 101 -10.62 -18.01 10.42
N LEU A 102 -11.75 -17.29 10.43
CA LEU A 102 -11.87 -16.04 11.17
C LEU A 102 -12.39 -16.34 12.58
N THR A 103 -11.51 -16.33 13.57
CA THR A 103 -11.79 -16.77 14.94
C THR A 103 -12.32 -15.66 15.84
N SER A 104 -12.03 -14.41 15.51
CA SER A 104 -12.58 -13.23 16.19
C SER A 104 -12.81 -12.11 15.18
N LYS A 105 -13.89 -11.37 15.36
CA LYS A 105 -14.27 -10.21 14.55
C LYS A 105 -15.18 -9.25 15.34
N PRO A 106 -15.30 -7.98 14.93
CA PRO A 106 -16.26 -7.05 15.52
C PRO A 106 -17.69 -7.61 15.47
N ALA A 107 -18.51 -7.34 16.48
CA ALA A 107 -19.84 -7.93 16.62
C ALA A 107 -20.78 -7.63 15.42
N ALA A 108 -20.64 -6.47 14.79
CA ALA A 108 -21.42 -6.07 13.63
C ALA A 108 -20.88 -6.62 12.29
N SER A 109 -19.75 -7.34 12.32
CA SER A 109 -19.07 -7.82 11.11
C SER A 109 -19.65 -9.12 10.58
N ASN A 110 -19.91 -9.16 9.29
CA ASN A 110 -20.28 -10.35 8.50
C ASN A 110 -19.12 -10.86 7.63
N ALA A 111 -17.94 -10.26 7.74
CA ALA A 111 -16.77 -10.65 6.96
C ALA A 111 -16.42 -12.14 7.10
N THR A 112 -15.92 -12.69 6.00
CA THR A 112 -15.40 -14.05 5.85
C THR A 112 -14.06 -14.02 5.10
N ILE A 113 -13.33 -15.13 5.14
CA ILE A 113 -12.10 -15.31 4.36
C ILE A 113 -12.49 -16.00 3.04
N ALA A 114 -12.21 -15.34 1.91
CA ALA A 114 -12.40 -15.90 0.59
C ALA A 114 -11.23 -16.82 0.23
N ASP A 115 -11.53 -17.94 -0.44
CA ASP A 115 -10.57 -18.98 -0.78
C ASP A 115 -9.74 -19.46 0.42
N SER A 116 -10.43 -19.80 1.52
CA SER A 116 -9.83 -20.13 2.82
C SER A 116 -8.88 -21.34 2.83
N THR A 117 -8.70 -22.02 1.70
CA THR A 117 -7.73 -23.11 1.52
C THR A 117 -6.51 -22.72 0.69
N ALA A 118 -6.45 -21.47 0.18
CA ALA A 118 -5.31 -20.96 -0.55
C ALA A 118 -4.13 -20.66 0.39
N ILE A 119 -2.92 -20.67 -0.17
CA ILE A 119 -1.71 -20.21 0.53
C ILE A 119 -1.86 -18.73 0.93
N LYS A 120 -2.48 -17.93 0.05
CA LYS A 120 -2.69 -16.49 0.22
C LYS A 120 -4.16 -16.09 0.00
N PRO A 121 -5.06 -16.39 0.94
CA PRO A 121 -6.48 -16.08 0.78
C PRO A 121 -6.73 -14.57 0.87
N SER A 122 -7.91 -14.16 0.41
CA SER A 122 -8.35 -12.77 0.47
C SER A 122 -9.32 -12.57 1.63
N PHE A 123 -9.16 -11.46 2.36
CA PHE A 123 -10.01 -11.05 3.46
C PHE A 123 -10.40 -9.58 3.29
N THR A 124 -11.70 -9.29 3.33
CA THR A 124 -12.20 -7.91 3.25
C THR A 124 -12.94 -7.58 4.55
N PRO A 125 -12.39 -6.76 5.45
CA PRO A 125 -13.11 -6.32 6.64
C PRO A 125 -14.25 -5.39 6.23
N ASP A 126 -15.40 -5.53 6.88
CA ASP A 126 -16.62 -4.75 6.64
C ASP A 126 -16.93 -3.77 7.79
N VAL A 127 -16.27 -3.93 8.94
CA VAL A 127 -16.43 -3.09 10.12
C VAL A 127 -15.04 -2.74 10.66
N ALA A 128 -14.86 -1.52 11.15
CA ALA A 128 -13.60 -1.14 11.78
C ALA A 128 -13.41 -1.90 13.10
N GLY A 129 -12.17 -2.24 13.45
CA GLY A 129 -11.84 -2.96 14.69
C GLY A 129 -10.87 -4.11 14.47
N THR A 130 -10.67 -4.93 15.49
CA THR A 130 -9.71 -6.03 15.45
C THR A 130 -10.36 -7.33 14.97
N TYR A 131 -9.68 -8.01 14.07
CA TYR A 131 -9.98 -9.36 13.59
C TYR A 131 -8.82 -10.30 13.91
N VAL A 132 -9.13 -11.57 14.17
CA VAL A 132 -8.12 -12.62 14.38
C VAL A 132 -8.38 -13.75 13.39
N ALA A 133 -7.50 -13.88 12.40
CA ALA A 133 -7.50 -15.03 11.51
C ALA A 133 -6.57 -16.11 12.08
N SER A 134 -6.99 -17.36 11.97
CA SER A 134 -6.17 -18.52 12.32
C SER A 134 -5.86 -19.34 11.08
N LEU A 135 -4.69 -19.96 11.09
CA LEU A 135 -4.22 -20.90 10.08
C LEU A 135 -3.88 -22.23 10.76
N VAL A 136 -4.39 -23.30 10.18
CA VAL A 136 -3.89 -24.66 10.41
C VAL A 136 -3.39 -25.19 9.07
N VAL A 137 -2.19 -25.77 9.06
CA VAL A 137 -1.65 -26.47 7.89
C VAL A 137 -1.60 -27.96 8.13
N SER A 138 -1.73 -28.77 7.08
CA SER A 138 -1.61 -30.22 7.14
C SER A 138 -0.76 -30.75 6.00
N ASP A 139 0.13 -31.67 6.33
CA ASP A 139 0.99 -32.45 5.42
C ASP A 139 0.27 -33.67 4.80
N GLY A 140 -1.03 -33.85 5.09
CA GLY A 140 -1.82 -35.02 4.69
C GLY A 140 -1.77 -36.22 5.65
N LYS A 141 -0.94 -36.17 6.70
CA LYS A 141 -0.81 -37.19 7.75
C LYS A 141 -1.17 -36.63 9.13
N THR A 142 -0.71 -35.42 9.43
CA THR A 142 -0.92 -34.68 10.68
C THR A 142 -1.23 -33.21 10.39
N SER A 143 -1.71 -32.49 11.41
CA SER A 143 -1.99 -31.05 11.33
C SER A 143 -1.08 -30.29 12.28
N SER A 144 -0.76 -29.04 11.92
CA SER A 144 0.00 -28.14 12.77
C SER A 144 -0.79 -27.72 14.01
N ALA A 145 -0.09 -27.15 14.98
CA ALA A 145 -0.72 -26.25 15.94
C ALA A 145 -1.35 -25.03 15.21
N VAL A 146 -2.31 -24.37 15.86
CA VAL A 146 -2.96 -23.18 15.30
C VAL A 146 -1.99 -22.00 15.31
N ALA A 147 -1.72 -21.44 14.13
CA ALA A 147 -1.07 -20.14 14.00
C ALA A 147 -2.14 -19.04 13.90
N THR A 148 -1.85 -17.83 14.40
CA THR A 148 -2.81 -16.71 14.37
C THR A 148 -2.18 -15.44 13.85
N VAL A 149 -2.99 -14.59 13.23
CA VAL A 149 -2.60 -13.27 12.77
C VAL A 149 -3.69 -12.25 13.12
N ASN A 150 -3.27 -11.13 13.69
CA ASN A 150 -4.16 -10.03 14.04
C ASN A 150 -4.27 -9.05 12.87
N LEU A 151 -5.50 -8.64 12.55
CA LEU A 151 -5.76 -7.61 11.57
C LEU A 151 -6.50 -6.46 12.25
N LEU A 152 -5.93 -5.25 12.16
CA LEU A 152 -6.60 -4.04 12.58
C LEU A 152 -7.29 -3.41 11.37
N ALA A 153 -8.61 -3.47 11.32
CA ALA A 153 -9.41 -2.78 10.32
C ALA A 153 -9.63 -1.32 10.72
N GLU A 154 -9.24 -0.42 9.83
CA GLU A 154 -9.43 1.01 9.94
C GLU A 154 -10.47 1.50 8.92
N ALA A 155 -11.25 2.51 9.29
CA ALA A 155 -12.22 3.16 8.42
C ALA A 155 -11.96 4.67 8.33
N ALA A 156 -12.20 5.26 7.16
CA ALA A 156 -12.34 6.70 7.09
C ALA A 156 -13.63 7.10 7.82
N ALA A 157 -13.55 7.96 8.83
CA ALA A 157 -14.71 8.59 9.46
C ALA A 157 -15.11 9.88 8.73
N PHE A 158 -14.15 10.50 8.05
CA PHE A 158 -14.33 11.62 7.15
C PHE A 158 -13.28 11.53 6.04
N ASP A 159 -13.66 11.83 4.81
CA ASP A 159 -12.71 11.92 3.71
C ASP A 159 -13.21 12.91 2.66
N SER A 160 -12.46 13.98 2.47
CA SER A 160 -12.67 14.91 1.37
C SER A 160 -11.44 15.03 0.48
N VAL A 161 -10.45 14.15 0.62
CA VAL A 161 -9.25 14.14 -0.20
C VAL A 161 -9.60 13.52 -1.55
N ALA A 162 -9.26 14.23 -2.63
CA ALA A 162 -9.54 13.76 -3.98
C ALA A 162 -8.93 12.37 -4.27
N ALA A 163 -9.72 11.52 -4.94
CA ALA A 163 -9.34 10.21 -5.44
C ALA A 163 -9.78 10.08 -6.92
N PRO A 164 -8.86 9.93 -7.89
CA PRO A 164 -7.40 9.92 -7.73
C PRO A 164 -6.87 11.26 -7.21
N PHE A 165 -5.73 11.24 -6.52
CA PHE A 165 -5.12 12.45 -5.98
C PHE A 165 -4.47 13.25 -7.13
N PRO A 166 -4.82 14.53 -7.33
CA PRO A 166 -4.39 15.28 -8.50
C PRO A 166 -2.93 15.76 -8.37
N PRO A 167 -2.24 16.08 -9.49
CA PRO A 167 -0.90 16.67 -9.44
C PRO A 167 -0.85 18.06 -8.80
N ASN A 168 -1.95 18.81 -8.84
CA ASN A 168 -2.13 20.10 -8.16
C ASN A 168 -3.61 20.31 -7.82
N MET A 169 -3.88 21.21 -6.87
CA MET A 169 -5.23 21.60 -6.47
C MET A 169 -5.29 23.06 -6.03
N ALA A 170 -6.51 23.60 -5.88
CA ALA A 170 -6.70 24.89 -5.23
C ALA A 170 -6.14 24.84 -3.80
N SER A 171 -5.58 25.95 -3.31
CA SER A 171 -4.91 25.96 -2.02
C SER A 171 -4.87 27.34 -1.38
N TYR A 172 -4.73 27.38 -0.07
CA TYR A 172 -4.52 28.60 0.72
C TYR A 172 -3.08 28.65 1.24
N GLY A 173 -2.35 29.67 0.83
CA GLY A 173 -1.02 29.97 1.34
C GLY A 173 -1.10 30.78 2.62
N PHE A 174 -0.42 30.34 3.68
CA PHE A 174 -0.48 30.99 4.98
C PHE A 174 0.13 32.39 4.95
N GLU A 175 1.25 32.55 4.24
CA GLU A 175 1.91 33.84 4.04
C GLU A 175 0.99 34.80 3.28
N ALA A 176 0.51 34.39 2.11
CA ALA A 176 -0.30 35.24 1.22
C ALA A 176 -1.65 35.65 1.83
N LYS A 177 -2.27 34.78 2.63
CA LYS A 177 -3.60 34.99 3.21
C LYS A 177 -3.54 35.46 4.67
N SER A 178 -2.35 35.66 5.23
CA SER A 178 -2.17 36.04 6.63
C SER A 178 -2.84 35.08 7.61
N LEU A 179 -2.71 33.78 7.36
CA LEU A 179 -3.29 32.73 8.18
C LEU A 179 -2.34 32.32 9.31
N VAL A 180 -2.92 31.98 10.44
CA VAL A 180 -2.32 31.33 11.62
C VAL A 180 -2.77 29.88 11.69
N SER A 181 -4.04 29.62 11.36
CA SER A 181 -4.58 28.28 11.19
C SER A 181 -5.62 28.22 10.09
N LEU A 182 -5.76 27.03 9.51
CA LEU A 182 -6.80 26.71 8.55
C LEU A 182 -7.37 25.34 8.86
N GLY A 183 -8.69 25.24 8.92
CA GLY A 183 -9.38 24.03 9.32
C GLY A 183 -10.81 23.97 8.84
N ASP A 184 -11.53 22.97 9.33
CA ASP A 184 -12.95 22.83 9.07
C ASP A 184 -13.66 22.10 10.21
N LYS A 185 -14.98 22.27 10.30
CA LYS A 185 -15.85 21.54 11.21
C LYS A 185 -16.59 20.45 10.45
N VAL A 186 -16.39 19.21 10.85
CA VAL A 186 -16.95 18.04 10.17
C VAL A 186 -17.78 17.18 11.09
N THR A 187 -18.80 16.56 10.51
CA THR A 187 -19.63 15.57 11.21
C THR A 187 -19.25 14.18 10.72
N LEU A 188 -18.87 13.35 11.66
CA LEU A 188 -18.60 11.93 11.49
C LEU A 188 -19.93 11.17 11.64
N ALA A 189 -20.05 9.97 11.07
CA ALA A 189 -21.29 9.18 11.14
C ALA A 189 -21.75 8.99 12.60
N ALA A 190 -22.98 9.29 12.98
CA ALA A 190 -23.40 9.37 14.39
C ALA A 190 -23.34 8.02 15.16
N GLY A 191 -23.19 8.09 16.48
CA GLY A 191 -23.59 7.02 17.41
C GLY A 191 -22.65 5.84 17.58
N THR A 192 -21.40 5.93 17.12
CA THR A 192 -20.37 4.90 17.37
C THR A 192 -19.11 5.53 17.97
N PRO A 193 -18.68 5.14 19.18
CA PRO A 193 -17.37 5.52 19.68
C PRO A 193 -16.29 5.05 18.71
N ARG A 194 -15.30 5.89 18.45
CA ARG A 194 -14.25 5.62 17.46
C ARG A 194 -12.91 6.12 17.96
N LEU A 195 -11.90 5.26 17.92
CA LEU A 195 -10.54 5.63 18.26
C LEU A 195 -9.87 6.27 17.05
N LEU A 196 -9.35 7.48 17.25
CA LEU A 196 -8.54 8.17 16.26
C LEU A 196 -7.29 7.34 15.94
N ARG A 197 -7.02 7.20 14.64
CA ARG A 197 -5.81 6.54 14.12
C ARG A 197 -4.90 7.56 13.45
N SER A 198 -5.44 8.28 12.46
CA SER A 198 -4.66 9.28 11.76
C SER A 198 -5.51 10.40 11.20
N VAL A 199 -4.85 11.51 10.90
CA VAL A 199 -5.39 12.59 10.09
C VAL A 199 -4.45 12.81 8.92
N THR A 200 -4.97 12.73 7.71
CA THR A 200 -4.25 13.11 6.50
C THR A 200 -4.76 14.45 6.00
N VAL A 201 -3.86 15.36 5.65
CA VAL A 201 -4.17 16.68 5.10
C VAL A 201 -3.59 16.78 3.69
N ALA A 202 -4.36 17.32 2.74
CA ALA A 202 -3.85 17.65 1.42
C ALA A 202 -3.12 19.00 1.44
N MET A 203 -1.96 19.06 0.81
CA MET A 203 -1.10 20.24 0.73
C MET A 203 -0.78 20.56 -0.73
N SER A 204 -0.33 21.78 -1.00
CA SER A 204 0.24 22.19 -2.29
C SER A 204 1.48 23.04 -2.07
N SER A 205 2.62 22.59 -2.61
CA SER A 205 3.89 23.31 -2.55
C SER A 205 4.06 24.17 -3.80
N TRP A 206 4.35 25.45 -3.58
CA TRP A 206 4.77 26.40 -4.62
C TRP A 206 6.25 26.75 -4.48
N ALA A 207 6.93 26.14 -3.50
CA ALA A 207 8.32 26.41 -3.19
C ALA A 207 9.25 25.90 -4.28
N CYS A 208 10.25 26.72 -4.61
CA CYS A 208 11.34 26.37 -5.50
C CYS A 208 12.62 26.23 -4.71
N GLN A 209 13.48 25.26 -5.06
CA GLN A 209 14.77 25.12 -4.38
C GLN A 209 15.69 26.30 -4.70
N THR A 210 15.64 26.77 -5.96
CA THR A 210 16.25 28.02 -6.40
C THR A 210 15.32 28.76 -7.36
N GLY A 211 15.53 30.08 -7.50
CA GLY A 211 14.65 30.95 -8.30
C GLY A 211 13.33 31.23 -7.61
N SER A 212 12.31 31.62 -8.37
CA SER A 212 10.98 31.91 -7.86
C SER A 212 9.88 31.40 -8.79
N TRP A 213 8.76 30.98 -8.21
CA TRP A 213 7.61 30.46 -8.93
C TRP A 213 6.92 31.55 -9.76
N ASP A 214 6.90 32.78 -9.28
CA ASP A 214 6.22 33.92 -9.93
C ASP A 214 7.06 34.55 -11.05
N ALA A 215 8.38 34.36 -11.02
CA ALA A 215 9.33 34.82 -12.03
C ALA A 215 9.58 33.80 -13.16
N GLY A 216 9.04 32.57 -13.05
CA GLY A 216 9.26 31.50 -14.02
C GLY A 216 10.69 30.96 -14.03
N THR A 217 11.45 31.19 -12.95
CA THR A 217 12.84 30.75 -12.77
C THR A 217 12.95 29.58 -11.80
N CYS A 218 11.82 29.00 -11.41
CA CYS A 218 11.73 27.90 -10.46
C CYS A 218 12.54 26.69 -10.92
N ALA A 219 13.56 26.32 -10.15
CA ALA A 219 14.37 25.15 -10.39
C ALA A 219 14.53 24.33 -9.11
N SER A 220 14.21 23.03 -9.21
CA SER A 220 14.27 22.06 -8.11
C SER A 220 14.83 20.75 -8.62
N ALA A 221 15.75 20.14 -7.88
CA ALA A 221 16.17 18.78 -8.16
C ALA A 221 15.00 17.79 -7.97
N ALA A 222 15.01 16.68 -8.72
CA ALA A 222 13.97 15.66 -8.63
C ALA A 222 13.87 15.13 -7.20
N ASN A 223 12.64 15.10 -6.66
CA ASN A 223 12.34 14.66 -5.29
C ASN A 223 13.04 15.46 -4.18
N ALA A 224 13.58 16.65 -4.47
CA ALA A 224 14.15 17.51 -3.45
C ALA A 224 13.08 17.89 -2.42
N THR A 225 13.49 17.96 -1.16
CA THR A 225 12.60 18.31 -0.04
C THR A 225 13.22 19.35 0.89
N PHE A 226 12.39 19.97 1.71
CA PHE A 226 12.78 20.81 2.83
C PHE A 226 11.98 20.45 4.08
N ASP A 227 12.60 20.56 5.24
CA ASP A 227 11.92 20.24 6.50
C ASP A 227 11.05 21.39 6.99
N HIS A 228 9.84 21.08 7.42
CA HIS A 228 8.97 22.06 8.05
C HIS A 228 8.04 21.42 9.09
N PRO A 229 7.97 21.97 10.32
CA PRO A 229 7.02 21.51 11.32
C PRO A 229 5.60 21.95 10.97
N VAL A 230 4.66 21.01 10.97
CA VAL A 230 3.24 21.28 10.83
C VAL A 230 2.51 20.70 12.02
N THR A 231 1.55 21.47 12.53
CA THR A 231 0.70 21.10 13.65
C THR A 231 -0.68 20.77 13.15
N ILE A 232 -1.24 19.66 13.64
CA ILE A 232 -2.66 19.38 13.58
C ILE A 232 -3.26 19.58 14.99
N ARG A 233 -4.36 20.31 15.09
CA ARG A 233 -5.19 20.41 16.29
C ARG A 233 -6.54 19.79 15.99
N LEU A 234 -7.03 18.99 16.92
CA LEU A 234 -8.41 18.51 16.90
C LEU A 234 -9.15 19.14 18.07
N LEU A 235 -10.33 19.68 17.80
CA LEU A 235 -11.21 20.29 18.79
C LEU A 235 -12.60 19.65 18.69
N ASP A 236 -13.35 19.73 19.79
CA ASP A 236 -14.76 19.32 19.80
C ASP A 236 -15.65 20.39 19.15
N ALA A 237 -16.97 20.11 19.09
CA ALA A 237 -17.94 21.02 18.50
C ALA A 237 -18.03 22.41 19.15
N SER A 238 -17.59 22.54 20.42
CA SER A 238 -17.54 23.79 21.18
C SER A 238 -16.25 24.59 20.96
N GLY A 239 -15.25 23.98 20.31
CA GLY A 239 -13.93 24.56 20.12
C GLY A 239 -12.97 24.25 21.28
N HIS A 240 -13.29 23.31 22.17
CA HIS A 240 -12.36 22.83 23.18
C HIS A 240 -11.37 21.85 22.56
N GLU A 241 -10.07 22.02 22.81
CA GLU A 241 -9.02 21.17 22.25
C GLU A 241 -9.13 19.74 22.80
N LEU A 242 -9.17 18.78 21.88
CA LEU A 242 -9.11 17.34 22.16
C LEU A 242 -7.66 16.85 22.14
N THR A 243 -6.88 17.32 21.15
CA THR A 243 -5.45 17.02 21.06
C THR A 243 -4.73 17.98 20.10
N THR A 244 -3.42 18.07 20.25
CA THR A 244 -2.52 18.72 19.31
C THR A 244 -1.30 17.84 19.06
N LEU A 245 -0.84 17.80 17.81
CA LEU A 245 0.39 17.12 17.43
C LEU A 245 1.16 17.96 16.41
N THR A 246 2.40 18.31 16.75
CA THR A 246 3.35 18.90 15.81
C THR A 246 4.30 17.82 15.30
N LYS A 247 4.46 17.75 13.97
CA LYS A 247 5.40 16.84 13.32
C LYS A 247 6.16 17.58 12.23
N THR A 248 7.46 17.36 12.17
CA THR A 248 8.30 17.81 11.06
C THR A 248 8.18 16.85 9.89
N PHE A 249 7.92 17.39 8.70
CA PHE A 249 7.85 16.62 7.46
C PHE A 249 8.86 17.14 6.45
N ALA A 250 9.38 16.22 5.64
CA ALA A 250 10.11 16.54 4.43
C ALA A 250 9.12 16.95 3.33
N MET A 251 8.92 18.27 3.17
CA MET A 251 8.02 18.86 2.20
C MET A 251 8.66 18.83 0.81
N PRO A 252 7.98 18.34 -0.24
CA PRO A 252 8.52 18.39 -1.58
C PRO A 252 8.62 19.83 -2.07
N TYR A 253 9.74 20.17 -2.69
CA TYR A 253 9.77 21.30 -3.60
C TYR A 253 8.89 21.01 -4.81
N ARG A 254 8.32 22.06 -5.37
CA ARG A 254 7.64 21.99 -6.65
C ARG A 254 8.66 21.64 -7.75
N PRO A 255 8.28 20.81 -8.75
CA PRO A 255 9.13 20.54 -9.91
C PRO A 255 9.53 21.80 -10.70
N THR A 256 10.67 21.69 -11.40
CA THR A 256 11.21 22.74 -12.28
C THR A 256 10.18 23.16 -13.33
N ALA A 257 10.15 24.45 -13.63
CA ALA A 257 9.29 25.00 -14.68
C ALA A 257 9.61 24.38 -16.06
N ASP A 258 8.57 24.12 -16.85
CA ASP A 258 8.67 23.53 -18.17
C ASP A 258 8.33 24.59 -19.23
N ALA A 259 9.33 24.96 -20.03
CA ALA A 259 9.20 25.96 -21.09
C ALA A 259 8.19 25.58 -22.20
N THR A 260 7.76 24.32 -22.27
CA THR A 260 6.73 23.86 -23.20
C THR A 260 5.30 24.14 -22.71
N CYS A 261 5.13 24.58 -21.46
CA CYS A 261 3.86 25.03 -20.94
C CYS A 261 3.47 26.39 -21.54
N THR A 262 2.18 26.63 -21.73
CA THR A 262 1.68 27.92 -22.24
C THR A 262 2.05 29.07 -21.30
N ASP A 263 1.97 28.84 -19.99
CA ASP A 263 2.59 29.70 -18.98
C ASP A 263 3.97 29.11 -18.64
N PRO A 264 5.07 29.79 -18.97
CA PRO A 264 6.42 29.29 -18.72
C PRO A 264 6.76 29.20 -17.23
N LYS A 265 5.89 29.71 -16.35
CA LYS A 265 6.03 29.53 -14.90
C LYS A 265 5.64 28.13 -14.46
N GLN A 266 4.82 27.42 -15.23
CA GLN A 266 4.23 26.13 -14.87
C GLN A 266 5.20 24.96 -15.05
N TRP A 267 4.97 23.86 -14.33
CA TRP A 267 5.66 22.58 -14.53
C TRP A 267 4.70 21.58 -15.15
N ARG A 268 5.20 20.64 -15.94
CA ARG A 268 4.37 19.60 -16.57
C ARG A 268 4.35 18.33 -15.75
N ALA A 269 3.15 17.88 -15.38
CA ALA A 269 2.97 16.62 -14.68
C ALA A 269 3.07 15.44 -15.65
N ALA A 270 3.92 14.47 -15.35
CA ALA A 270 4.04 13.24 -16.13
C ALA A 270 2.77 12.37 -16.09
N ALA A 271 1.95 12.51 -15.04
CA ALA A 271 0.76 11.69 -14.83
C ALA A 271 -0.35 11.96 -15.86
N ASP A 272 -0.49 13.19 -16.33
CA ASP A 272 -1.56 13.61 -17.25
C ASP A 272 -1.10 14.55 -18.36
N ASN A 273 0.20 14.84 -18.45
CA ASN A 273 0.85 15.77 -19.39
C ASN A 273 0.32 17.22 -19.31
N LYS A 274 -0.37 17.60 -18.23
CA LYS A 274 -0.88 18.98 -18.03
C LYS A 274 0.11 19.83 -17.25
N CYS A 275 -0.03 21.15 -17.40
CA CYS A 275 0.83 22.14 -16.77
C CYS A 275 0.18 22.71 -15.50
N TYR A 276 0.96 22.83 -14.43
CA TYR A 276 0.48 23.19 -13.10
C TYR A 276 1.36 24.24 -12.41
N ASN A 277 0.73 25.02 -11.53
CA ASN A 277 1.41 26.03 -10.73
C ASN A 277 1.90 25.49 -9.39
N GLY A 278 1.07 24.74 -8.65
CA GLY A 278 1.49 24.09 -7.41
C GLY A 278 1.84 22.62 -7.62
N PHE A 279 2.38 21.98 -6.59
CA PHE A 279 2.64 20.55 -6.53
C PHE A 279 1.92 19.96 -5.32
N ALA A 280 0.89 19.14 -5.56
CA ALA A 280 0.08 18.58 -4.49
C ALA A 280 0.74 17.35 -3.84
N PHE A 281 0.59 17.25 -2.52
CA PHE A 281 1.07 16.11 -1.72
C PHE A 281 0.22 15.95 -0.46
N LYS A 282 0.46 14.88 0.32
CA LYS A 282 -0.29 14.58 1.54
C LYS A 282 0.62 14.58 2.76
N LEU A 283 0.13 15.11 3.87
CA LEU A 283 0.74 14.97 5.19
C LEU A 283 -0.11 14.02 6.03
N ASN A 284 0.50 12.94 6.52
CA ASN A 284 -0.18 12.00 7.42
C ASN A 284 0.35 12.12 8.85
N PHE A 285 -0.55 12.49 9.75
CA PHE A 285 -0.35 12.54 11.18
C PHE A 285 -0.83 11.22 11.77
N ASP A 286 0.11 10.41 12.26
CA ASP A 286 -0.23 9.23 13.06
C ASP A 286 -0.51 9.68 14.50
N LEU A 287 -1.74 9.42 14.94
CA LEU A 287 -2.31 9.84 16.22
C LEU A 287 -2.75 8.62 17.03
N SER A 288 -2.37 7.42 16.58
CA SER A 288 -2.87 6.15 17.09
C SER A 288 -2.47 5.82 18.52
N ASP A 289 -1.37 6.39 19.00
CA ASP A 289 -0.88 6.19 20.36
C ASP A 289 -1.67 7.01 21.38
N LEU A 290 -2.39 8.05 20.94
CA LEU A 290 -3.18 8.90 21.83
C LEU A 290 -4.39 8.19 22.42
N LYS A 291 -4.87 7.11 21.76
CA LYS A 291 -6.11 6.40 22.12
C LYS A 291 -7.30 7.36 22.31
N LEU A 292 -7.33 8.44 21.53
CA LEU A 292 -8.35 9.47 21.61
C LEU A 292 -9.66 8.96 21.00
N VAL A 293 -10.73 8.95 21.79
CA VAL A 293 -12.09 8.69 21.29
C VAL A 293 -12.65 9.99 20.71
N LEU A 294 -13.02 9.98 19.43
CA LEU A 294 -13.58 11.17 18.79
C LEU A 294 -15.09 11.30 19.06
N PRO A 295 -15.60 12.53 19.28
CA PRO A 295 -17.02 12.82 19.23
C PRO A 295 -17.57 12.75 17.79
N ASP A 296 -18.89 12.78 17.64
CA ASP A 296 -19.56 12.79 16.33
C ASP A 296 -19.26 14.05 15.50
N THR A 297 -18.83 15.14 16.13
CA THR A 297 -18.44 16.38 15.44
C THR A 297 -17.06 16.81 15.90
N VAL A 298 -16.16 16.97 14.94
CA VAL A 298 -14.76 17.33 15.17
C VAL A 298 -14.41 18.54 14.34
N ILE A 299 -13.62 19.43 14.91
CA ILE A 299 -12.93 20.48 14.18
C ILE A 299 -11.48 20.02 14.02
N TYR A 300 -10.95 20.03 12.80
CA TYR A 300 -9.51 19.86 12.56
C TYR A 300 -8.93 21.18 12.08
N GLU A 301 -7.79 21.58 12.64
CA GLU A 301 -7.06 22.77 12.23
C GLU A 301 -5.59 22.47 11.98
N VAL A 302 -5.12 22.89 10.82
CA VAL A 302 -3.71 22.86 10.42
C VAL A 302 -3.09 24.20 10.79
N ALA A 303 -1.90 24.15 11.38
CA ALA A 303 -1.14 25.35 11.73
C ALA A 303 0.35 25.12 11.50
N TYR A 304 1.03 26.11 10.91
CA TYR A 304 2.48 26.16 10.75
C TYR A 304 2.92 27.61 10.63
N ASN A 305 4.23 27.86 10.72
CA ASN A 305 4.82 29.19 10.70
C ASN A 305 5.34 29.55 9.31
N THR A 306 5.29 30.83 8.98
CA THR A 306 5.98 31.40 7.81
C THR A 306 6.88 32.54 8.24
N GLN A 307 7.49 33.26 7.29
CA GLN A 307 8.34 34.39 7.61
C GLN A 307 7.59 35.46 8.39
N HIS A 308 6.36 35.78 7.99
CA HIS A 308 5.63 36.88 8.61
C HIS A 308 4.28 36.49 9.20
N ARG A 309 3.85 35.23 9.03
CA ARG A 309 2.52 34.73 9.40
C ARG A 309 2.62 33.34 10.04
N GLY A 310 1.48 32.76 10.39
CA GLY A 310 1.44 31.42 10.95
C GLY A 310 1.50 31.36 12.47
N ALA A 311 1.63 30.14 12.98
CA ALA A 311 1.87 29.87 14.40
C ALA A 311 3.28 30.32 14.83
N ALA A 312 3.50 30.64 16.10
CA ALA A 312 4.84 30.99 16.57
C ALA A 312 5.78 29.75 16.58
N PRO A 313 7.08 29.93 16.31
CA PRO A 313 7.78 31.19 16.05
C PRO A 313 7.72 31.61 14.57
N THR A 314 7.53 32.92 14.28
CA THR A 314 7.68 33.51 12.94
C THR A 314 9.05 34.18 12.79
N GLY A 315 9.39 34.68 11.60
CA GLY A 315 10.54 35.57 11.40
C GLY A 315 11.77 34.95 10.74
N VAL A 316 11.68 33.70 10.30
CA VAL A 316 12.69 33.08 9.44
C VAL A 316 12.13 33.10 8.02
N SER A 317 12.91 33.52 7.03
CA SER A 317 12.51 33.39 5.61
C SER A 317 12.85 31.99 5.11
N GLY A 318 12.00 31.42 4.26
CA GLY A 318 12.27 30.10 3.73
C GLY A 318 11.23 29.58 2.75
N PRO A 319 11.42 28.35 2.26
CA PRO A 319 10.55 27.75 1.24
C PRO A 319 9.09 27.57 1.71
N TYR A 320 8.85 27.54 3.02
CA TYR A 320 7.52 27.42 3.62
C TYR A 320 6.62 28.64 3.42
N ASP A 321 7.15 29.80 3.00
CA ASP A 321 6.31 30.95 2.61
C ASP A 321 5.43 30.62 1.38
N SER A 322 5.87 29.62 0.61
CA SER A 322 5.17 29.06 -0.55
C SER A 322 4.55 27.69 -0.26
N LEU A 323 4.40 27.32 1.01
CA LEU A 323 3.66 26.13 1.43
C LEU A 323 2.18 26.51 1.61
N ASN A 324 1.29 25.71 1.03
CA ASN A 324 -0.15 25.95 1.08
C ASN A 324 -0.90 24.70 1.54
N VAL A 325 -2.07 24.91 2.16
CA VAL A 325 -3.03 23.83 2.46
C VAL A 325 -3.99 23.69 1.28
N GLY A 326 -4.14 22.46 0.78
CA GLY A 326 -5.05 22.15 -0.32
C GLY A 326 -6.51 22.31 0.11
N VAL A 327 -7.31 22.94 -0.73
CA VAL A 327 -8.76 23.09 -0.56
C VAL A 327 -9.53 22.54 -1.75
N ARG A 328 -10.78 22.15 -1.51
CA ARG A 328 -11.78 21.90 -2.54
C ARG A 328 -12.78 23.04 -2.55
N LYS A 329 -13.38 23.31 -3.71
CA LYS A 329 -14.55 24.18 -3.78
C LYS A 329 -15.78 23.36 -3.39
N VAL A 330 -16.55 23.83 -2.41
CA VAL A 330 -17.64 23.02 -1.82
C VAL A 330 -18.76 22.73 -2.81
N SER A 331 -18.95 23.59 -3.81
CA SER A 331 -19.96 23.43 -4.86
C SER A 331 -19.64 22.31 -5.85
N ASP A 332 -18.37 21.90 -5.92
CA ASP A 332 -17.89 21.04 -7.00
C ASP A 332 -17.93 19.57 -6.57
N VAL A 333 -17.49 19.27 -5.35
CA VAL A 333 -17.39 17.90 -4.82
C VAL A 333 -17.63 17.87 -3.31
N ALA A 334 -18.58 17.04 -2.87
CA ALA A 334 -18.81 16.74 -1.44
C ALA A 334 -17.74 15.74 -0.92
N PRO A 335 -17.51 15.69 0.41
CA PRO A 335 -16.71 14.61 1.00
C PRO A 335 -17.22 13.23 0.55
N SER A 336 -16.32 12.30 0.26
CA SER A 336 -16.66 10.91 -0.08
C SER A 336 -17.13 10.13 1.15
N VAL A 337 -16.70 10.55 2.34
CA VAL A 337 -17.13 10.00 3.64
C VAL A 337 -17.35 11.12 4.64
N GLY A 338 -18.36 10.97 5.50
CA GLY A 338 -18.76 11.98 6.48
C GLY A 338 -19.45 13.18 5.82
N THR A 339 -19.66 14.23 6.59
CA THR A 339 -20.25 15.47 6.08
C THR A 339 -19.49 16.69 6.57
N ASP A 340 -19.44 17.69 5.70
CA ASP A 340 -19.01 19.04 6.01
C ASP A 340 -20.17 19.76 6.72
N PHE A 341 -19.97 20.24 7.96
CA PHE A 341 -21.05 20.68 8.85
C PHE A 341 -21.74 21.96 8.36
N ALA A 342 -20.98 22.90 7.81
CA ALA A 342 -21.48 24.18 7.32
C ALA A 342 -21.00 24.37 5.89
N GLN A 343 -21.78 23.84 4.94
CA GLN A 343 -21.45 23.95 3.51
C GLN A 343 -21.11 25.40 3.15
N ALA A 344 -19.92 25.60 2.57
CA ALA A 344 -19.31 26.88 2.18
C ALA A 344 -18.55 27.66 3.25
N PHE A 345 -18.44 27.12 4.47
CA PHE A 345 -17.58 27.66 5.51
C PHE A 345 -16.30 26.83 5.64
N ASN A 346 -15.21 27.50 5.94
CA ASN A 346 -14.03 26.91 6.55
C ASN A 346 -13.70 27.65 7.84
N ARG A 347 -12.71 27.15 8.59
CA ARG A 347 -12.25 27.79 9.81
C ARG A 347 -10.90 28.44 9.57
N GLN A 348 -10.84 29.76 9.61
CA GLN A 348 -9.61 30.55 9.47
C GLN A 348 -9.32 31.25 10.79
N ASN A 349 -8.13 31.01 11.35
CA ASN A 349 -7.69 31.61 12.61
C ASN A 349 -8.71 31.39 13.75
N GLY A 350 -9.35 30.21 13.79
CA GLY A 350 -10.36 29.86 14.78
C GLY A 350 -11.78 30.36 14.51
N ASN A 351 -12.01 31.11 13.42
CA ASN A 351 -13.33 31.67 13.08
C ASN A 351 -13.91 31.06 11.80
N ASP A 352 -15.22 30.88 11.77
CA ASP A 352 -15.92 30.38 10.58
C ASP A 352 -15.96 31.49 9.49
N THR A 353 -15.54 31.13 8.27
CA THR A 353 -15.38 32.04 7.13
C THR A 353 -16.10 31.48 5.91
N ALA A 354 -17.06 32.22 5.37
CA ALA A 354 -17.83 31.84 4.18
C ALA A 354 -17.11 32.26 2.89
N ASP A 355 -16.28 31.37 2.32
CA ASP A 355 -15.56 31.62 1.07
C ASP A 355 -15.80 30.57 -0.01
N GLY A 356 -16.59 29.53 0.28
CA GLY A 356 -16.90 28.46 -0.66
C GLY A 356 -15.80 27.43 -0.85
N TYR A 357 -14.76 27.43 -0.01
CA TYR A 357 -13.67 26.47 -0.04
C TYR A 357 -13.51 25.75 1.30
N SER A 358 -13.24 24.45 1.27
CA SER A 358 -12.95 23.65 2.48
C SER A 358 -11.59 22.98 2.37
N PRO A 359 -10.74 23.06 3.42
CA PRO A 359 -9.50 22.30 3.52
C PRO A 359 -9.75 20.81 3.37
N MET A 360 -8.97 20.13 2.56
CA MET A 360 -9.18 18.69 2.36
C MET A 360 -8.42 17.87 3.39
N ALA A 361 -9.17 17.02 4.10
CA ALA A 361 -8.60 16.08 5.05
C ALA A 361 -9.28 14.70 4.98
N GLN A 362 -8.59 13.70 5.50
CA GLN A 362 -9.11 12.37 5.78
C GLN A 362 -8.86 12.08 7.26
N ILE A 363 -9.90 11.72 8.01
CA ILE A 363 -9.81 11.28 9.40
C ILE A 363 -10.05 9.78 9.41
N VAL A 364 -9.04 9.02 9.85
CA VAL A 364 -9.09 7.56 9.93
C VAL A 364 -9.25 7.15 11.38
N VAL A 365 -10.13 6.18 11.61
CA VAL A 365 -10.50 5.67 12.92
C VAL A 365 -10.54 4.15 12.94
N THR A 366 -10.57 3.58 14.14
CA THR A 366 -10.91 2.18 14.38
C THR A 366 -11.96 2.06 15.49
N ALA A 367 -12.51 0.86 15.68
CA ALA A 367 -13.38 0.61 16.84
C ALA A 367 -12.58 0.65 18.15
N PRO A 368 -13.20 1.03 19.29
CA PRO A 368 -12.53 1.13 20.58
C PRO A 368 -11.85 -0.14 21.08
#